data_AF-A0A1V6EK80-F1
#
_entry.id   AF-A0A1V6EK80-F1
#
_cell.length_a   1.000
_cell.length_b   1.000
_cell.length_c   1.000
_cell.angle_alpha   90.00
_cell.angle_beta   90.00
_cell.angle_gamma   90.00
#
_symmetry.space_group_name_H-M   'P 1'
#
loop_
_entity.id
_entity.type
_entity.pdbx_description
1 polymer ?
#
loop_
_entity_poly.entity_id
_entity_poly.type
_entity_poly.pdbx_seq_one_letter_code
_entity_poly.pdbx_strand_id
1 'polypeptide(L)'
;MLGPRFGARVKEIAGVLAGSNGAELFSQLQREHAITLSLGQETVRLSEEEVDVRMQAKDGFTAAQGQNMVVVLSTSITEELRQEGWAREFIRGVQDLRKEHNLPYDARIRLVIATNDAVLKDALQRFENVIAGEVLASACAYDGPVTENAREVNIDGMKASVNIIVAE
;
A
#
# COMPACT_ATOMS: atom_id res chain seq x y z
N MET A 1 -14.68 -16.89 -22.44
CA MET A 1 -16.15 -16.91 -22.30
C MET A 1 -16.66 -18.17 -22.99
N LEU A 2 -17.45 -19.01 -22.33
CA LEU A 2 -17.95 -20.25 -22.92
C LEU A 2 -19.07 -19.92 -23.93
N GLY A 3 -18.82 -20.17 -25.22
CA GLY A 3 -19.74 -19.87 -26.31
C GLY A 3 -20.98 -20.80 -26.40
N PRO A 4 -21.85 -20.62 -27.41
CA PRO A 4 -23.10 -21.38 -27.57
C PRO A 4 -22.91 -22.91 -27.70
N ARG A 5 -21.68 -23.38 -27.96
CA ARG A 5 -21.31 -24.80 -28.04
C ARG A 5 -21.66 -25.59 -26.79
N PHE A 6 -21.57 -24.98 -25.62
CA PHE A 6 -21.75 -25.69 -24.34
C PHE A 6 -23.16 -25.54 -23.75
N GLY A 7 -24.02 -24.70 -24.33
CA GLY A 7 -25.44 -24.60 -24.02
C GLY A 7 -25.81 -24.78 -22.54
N ALA A 8 -26.62 -25.79 -22.24
CA ALA A 8 -27.07 -26.11 -20.87
C ALA A 8 -25.94 -26.59 -19.92
N ARG A 9 -24.83 -27.10 -20.46
CA ARG A 9 -23.69 -27.62 -19.68
C ARG A 9 -22.76 -26.53 -19.14
N VAL A 10 -22.98 -25.26 -19.49
CA VAL A 10 -22.16 -24.14 -19.00
C VAL A 10 -22.12 -24.08 -17.47
N LYS A 11 -23.25 -24.35 -16.80
CA LYS A 11 -23.32 -24.37 -15.33
C LYS A 11 -22.46 -25.48 -14.72
N GLU A 12 -22.45 -26.66 -15.34
CA GLU A 12 -21.71 -27.82 -14.86
C GLU A 12 -20.20 -27.62 -15.03
N ILE A 13 -19.79 -27.12 -16.21
CA ILE A 13 -18.40 -26.75 -16.52
C ILE A 13 -17.90 -25.68 -15.53
N ALA A 14 -18.71 -24.65 -15.26
CA ALA A 14 -18.36 -23.61 -14.30
C ALA A 14 -18.16 -24.16 -12.88
N GLY A 15 -19.01 -25.12 -12.45
CA GLY A 15 -18.88 -25.79 -11.16
C GLY A 15 -17.58 -26.58 -11.03
N VAL A 16 -17.21 -27.37 -12.04
CA VAL A 16 -15.95 -28.12 -12.04
C VAL A 16 -14.74 -27.19 -12.07
N LEU A 17 -14.76 -26.15 -12.90
CA LEU A 17 -13.68 -25.16 -12.95
C LEU A 17 -13.46 -24.46 -11.60
N ALA A 18 -14.54 -24.09 -10.90
CA ALA A 18 -14.45 -23.44 -9.59
C ALA A 18 -13.84 -24.33 -8.50
N GLY A 19 -13.97 -25.65 -8.61
CA GLY A 19 -13.39 -26.62 -7.67
C GLY A 19 -12.02 -27.17 -8.08
N SER A 20 -11.49 -26.79 -9.23
CA SER A 20 -10.25 -27.34 -9.79
C SER A 20 -9.01 -26.53 -9.41
N ASN A 21 -7.83 -27.13 -9.52
CA ASN A 21 -6.56 -26.43 -9.34
C ASN A 21 -6.19 -25.63 -10.60
N GLY A 22 -6.37 -24.31 -10.55
CA GLY A 22 -6.08 -23.42 -11.69
C GLY A 22 -4.63 -23.50 -12.21
N ALA A 23 -3.63 -23.80 -11.36
CA ALA A 23 -2.24 -23.93 -11.80
C ALA A 23 -2.01 -25.20 -12.62
N GLU A 24 -2.67 -26.30 -12.25
CA GLU A 24 -2.64 -27.55 -13.01
C GLU A 24 -3.37 -27.39 -14.35
N LEU A 25 -4.55 -26.75 -14.35
CA LEU A 25 -5.30 -26.46 -15.57
C LEU A 25 -4.50 -25.56 -16.52
N PHE A 26 -3.86 -24.51 -16.01
CA PHE A 26 -3.00 -23.65 -16.82
C PHE A 26 -1.79 -24.42 -17.39
N SER A 27 -1.17 -25.29 -16.59
CA SER A 27 -0.06 -26.14 -17.03
C SER A 27 -0.50 -27.17 -18.07
N GLN A 28 -1.73 -27.67 -18.00
CA GLN A 28 -2.32 -28.52 -19.04
C GLN A 28 -2.54 -27.71 -20.31
N LEU A 29 -3.16 -26.53 -20.21
CA LEU A 29 -3.42 -25.64 -21.34
C LEU A 29 -2.13 -25.32 -22.13
N GLN A 30 -1.04 -24.99 -21.43
CA GLN A 30 0.27 -24.70 -22.06
C GLN A 30 0.91 -25.89 -22.77
N ARG A 31 0.69 -27.12 -22.29
CA ARG A 31 1.31 -28.34 -22.85
C ARG A 31 0.47 -28.99 -23.95
N GLU A 32 -0.86 -28.95 -23.79
CA GLU A 32 -1.81 -29.71 -24.61
C GLU A 32 -2.69 -28.80 -25.49
N HIS A 33 -2.51 -27.48 -25.41
CA HIS A 33 -3.34 -26.44 -26.03
C HIS A 33 -4.84 -26.58 -25.73
N ALA A 34 -5.15 -27.27 -24.62
CA ALA A 34 -6.51 -27.51 -24.16
C ALA A 34 -6.54 -27.91 -22.68
N ILE A 35 -7.68 -27.69 -22.05
CA ILE A 35 -8.02 -28.22 -20.72
C ILE A 35 -9.06 -29.33 -20.89
N THR A 36 -8.86 -30.45 -20.20
CA THR A 36 -9.85 -31.55 -20.18
C THR A 36 -10.52 -31.61 -18.81
N LEU A 37 -11.83 -31.41 -18.77
CA LEU A 37 -12.66 -31.47 -17.57
C LEU A 37 -13.47 -32.76 -17.56
N SER A 38 -13.59 -33.39 -16.39
CA SER A 38 -14.48 -34.54 -16.19
C SER A 38 -15.83 -34.06 -15.67
N LEU A 39 -16.92 -34.40 -16.37
CA LEU A 39 -18.31 -34.16 -15.98
C LEU A 39 -18.99 -35.51 -15.73
N GLY A 40 -18.66 -36.14 -14.59
CA GLY A 40 -19.17 -37.47 -14.25
C GLY A 40 -18.56 -38.59 -15.12
N GLN A 41 -19.35 -39.14 -16.04
CA GLN A 41 -18.88 -40.17 -16.99
C GLN A 41 -18.41 -39.60 -18.34
N GLU A 42 -18.63 -38.31 -18.58
CA GLU A 42 -18.20 -37.64 -19.80
C GLU A 42 -16.97 -36.77 -19.54
N THR A 43 -16.20 -36.52 -20.61
CA THR A 43 -15.10 -35.55 -20.60
C THR A 43 -15.37 -34.43 -21.59
N VAL A 44 -14.91 -33.23 -21.24
CA VAL A 44 -15.08 -32.02 -22.04
C VAL A 44 -13.73 -31.40 -22.26
N ARG A 45 -13.41 -31.15 -23.51
CA ARG A 45 -12.21 -30.44 -23.90
C ARG A 45 -12.55 -28.97 -24.16
N LEU A 46 -11.84 -28.07 -23.50
CA LEU A 46 -11.86 -26.62 -23.71
C LEU A 46 -10.57 -26.23 -24.42
N SER A 47 -10.65 -25.61 -25.60
CA SER A 47 -9.46 -25.09 -26.30
C SER A 47 -9.00 -23.75 -25.72
N GLU A 48 -7.80 -23.29 -26.10
CA GLU A 48 -7.29 -21.96 -25.73
C GLU A 48 -8.23 -20.81 -26.12
N GLU A 49 -8.92 -20.92 -27.25
CA GLU A 49 -9.89 -19.90 -27.70
C GLU A 49 -11.14 -19.81 -26.81
N GLU A 50 -11.42 -20.87 -26.03
CA GLU A 50 -12.60 -20.98 -25.18
C GLU A 50 -12.31 -20.57 -23.72
N VAL A 51 -11.03 -20.41 -23.37
CA VAL A 51 -10.55 -20.18 -22.00
C VAL A 51 -9.86 -18.82 -21.91
N ASP A 52 -10.33 -17.98 -20.99
CA ASP A 52 -9.65 -16.74 -20.61
C ASP A 52 -8.91 -16.99 -19.29
N VAL A 53 -7.58 -16.97 -19.33
CA VAL A 53 -6.75 -17.16 -18.14
C VAL A 53 -6.36 -15.81 -17.59
N ARG A 54 -6.80 -15.54 -16.35
CA ARG A 54 -6.40 -14.34 -15.62
C ARG A 54 -5.60 -14.74 -14.41
N MET A 55 -4.48 -14.07 -14.23
CA MET A 55 -3.69 -14.21 -13.02
C MET A 55 -4.35 -13.36 -11.92
N GLN A 56 -4.67 -13.99 -10.80
CA GLN A 56 -5.18 -13.32 -9.62
C GLN A 56 -4.11 -13.38 -8.53
N ALA A 57 -3.80 -12.23 -7.93
CA ALA A 57 -2.93 -12.19 -6.78
C ALA A 57 -3.59 -12.92 -5.60
N LYS A 58 -2.78 -13.59 -4.77
CA LYS A 58 -3.27 -14.15 -3.51
C LYS A 58 -3.65 -13.03 -2.56
N ASP A 59 -4.50 -13.34 -1.58
CA ASP A 59 -4.82 -12.43 -0.48
C ASP A 59 -3.52 -11.91 0.19
N GLY A 60 -3.50 -10.61 0.49
CA GLY A 60 -2.31 -9.93 1.02
C GLY A 60 -1.29 -9.50 -0.05
N PHE A 61 -1.60 -9.72 -1.33
CA PHE A 61 -0.78 -9.26 -2.46
C PHE A 61 -1.65 -8.57 -3.51
N THR A 62 -1.03 -7.63 -4.22
CA THR A 62 -1.54 -7.10 -5.48
C THR A 62 -0.53 -7.40 -6.58
N ALA A 63 -1.01 -7.69 -7.77
CA ALA A 63 -0.15 -8.01 -8.91
C ALA A 63 -0.57 -7.20 -10.14
N ALA A 64 0.43 -6.70 -10.86
CA ALA A 64 0.27 -6.06 -12.14
C ALA A 64 1.13 -6.79 -13.19
N GLN A 65 0.54 -7.09 -14.34
CA GLN A 65 1.21 -7.76 -15.45
C GLN A 65 1.58 -6.73 -16.53
N GLY A 66 2.88 -6.63 -16.83
CA GLY A 66 3.39 -5.97 -18.02
C GLY A 66 3.64 -6.98 -19.15
N GLN A 67 4.13 -6.52 -20.30
CA GLN A 67 4.38 -7.38 -21.47
C GLN A 67 5.32 -8.56 -21.15
N ASN A 68 6.40 -8.31 -20.42
CA ASN A 68 7.45 -9.31 -20.15
C ASN A 68 7.75 -9.47 -18.65
N MET A 69 6.91 -8.95 -17.76
CA MET A 69 7.13 -9.05 -16.31
C MET A 69 5.82 -9.03 -15.53
N VAL A 70 5.87 -9.59 -14.33
CA VAL A 70 4.81 -9.46 -13.33
C VAL A 70 5.42 -8.79 -12.11
N VAL A 71 4.82 -7.68 -11.67
CA VAL A 71 5.15 -7.03 -10.40
C VAL A 71 4.15 -7.48 -9.38
N VAL A 72 4.63 -8.03 -8.26
CA VAL A 72 3.79 -8.41 -7.12
C VAL A 72 4.22 -7.59 -5.92
N LEU A 73 3.28 -6.91 -5.28
CA LEU A 73 3.50 -6.14 -4.05
C LEU A 73 2.73 -6.79 -2.92
N SER A 74 3.38 -6.90 -1.75
CA SER A 74 2.67 -7.22 -0.51
C SER A 74 1.85 -6.00 -0.09
N THR A 75 0.59 -6.23 0.30
CA THR A 75 -0.29 -5.19 0.82
C THR A 75 -0.30 -5.16 2.35
N SER A 76 0.54 -5.96 3.00
CA SER A 76 0.67 -5.99 4.45
C SER A 76 1.48 -4.79 4.93
N ILE A 77 0.84 -3.91 5.71
CA ILE A 77 1.52 -2.79 6.37
C ILE A 77 2.07 -3.30 7.69
N THR A 78 3.40 -3.38 7.79
CA THR A 78 4.07 -3.67 9.07
C THR A 78 4.02 -2.46 9.99
N GLU A 79 4.31 -2.66 11.28
CA GLU A 79 4.36 -1.57 12.24
C GLU A 79 5.40 -0.51 11.86
N GLU A 80 6.57 -0.94 11.38
CA GLU A 80 7.63 -0.04 10.92
C GLU A 80 7.18 0.82 9.74
N LEU A 81 6.50 0.22 8.76
CA LEU A 81 5.95 0.96 7.61
C LEU A 81 4.86 1.94 8.02
N ARG A 82 4.06 1.59 9.03
CA ARG A 82 3.04 2.50 9.57
C ARG A 82 3.70 3.71 10.25
N GLN A 83 4.69 3.47 11.10
CA GLN A 83 5.42 4.53 11.79
C GLN A 83 6.19 5.44 10.80
N GLU A 84 6.78 4.86 9.76
CA GLU A 84 7.39 5.63 8.68
C GLU A 84 6.34 6.50 7.96
N GLY A 85 5.16 5.95 7.68
CA GLY A 85 4.03 6.68 7.10
C GLY A 85 3.61 7.88 7.96
N TRP A 86 3.52 7.69 9.28
CA TRP A 86 3.23 8.77 10.22
C TRP A 86 4.31 9.85 10.21
N ALA A 87 5.59 9.47 10.17
CA ALA A 87 6.69 10.41 10.05
C ALA A 87 6.62 11.22 8.74
N ARG A 88 6.26 10.57 7.61
CA ARG A 88 6.05 11.26 6.32
C ARG A 88 4.89 12.25 6.36
N GLU A 89 3.79 11.90 7.02
CA GLU A 89 2.67 12.82 7.20
C GLU A 89 3.03 13.99 8.11
N PHE A 90 3.80 13.74 9.18
CA PHE A 90 4.35 14.80 10.03
C PHE A 90 5.25 15.77 9.24
N ILE A 91 6.17 15.24 8.43
CA ILE A 91 7.03 16.04 7.55
C ILE A 91 6.20 16.93 6.64
N ARG A 92 5.13 16.39 6.02
CA ARG A 92 4.21 17.19 5.19
C ARG A 92 3.61 18.34 6.00
N GLY A 93 3.11 18.05 7.20
CA GLY A 93 2.59 19.07 8.11
C GLY A 93 3.59 20.18 8.38
N VAL A 94 4.81 19.84 8.82
CA VAL A 94 5.88 20.80 9.07
C VAL A 94 6.24 21.63 7.83
N GLN A 95 6.30 21.00 6.66
CA GLN A 95 6.59 21.72 5.41
C GLN A 95 5.49 22.73 5.06
N ASP A 96 4.23 22.41 5.33
CA ASP A 96 3.13 23.34 5.12
C ASP A 96 3.19 24.51 6.12
N LEU A 97 3.59 24.28 7.38
CA LEU A 97 3.92 25.36 8.31
C LEU A 97 5.06 26.25 7.75
N ARG A 98 6.15 25.66 7.23
CA ARG A 98 7.28 26.44 6.68
C ARG A 98 6.81 27.38 5.56
N LYS A 99 5.90 26.91 4.69
CA LYS A 99 5.30 27.73 3.62
C LYS A 99 4.41 28.84 4.16
N GLU A 100 3.57 28.55 5.15
CA GLU A 100 2.68 29.55 5.77
C GLU A 100 3.47 30.68 6.46
N HIS A 101 4.62 30.34 7.05
CA HIS A 101 5.56 31.31 7.61
C HIS A 101 6.44 32.01 6.56
N ASN A 102 6.26 31.72 5.27
CA ASN A 102 7.06 32.25 4.15
C ASN A 102 8.57 32.09 4.37
N LEU A 103 8.99 30.96 4.96
CA LEU A 103 10.39 30.72 5.22
C LEU A 103 11.16 30.50 3.91
N PRO A 104 12.40 31.00 3.80
CA PRO A 104 13.31 30.62 2.73
C PRO A 104 13.47 29.10 2.62
N TYR A 105 13.72 28.61 1.40
CA TYR A 105 13.83 27.18 1.13
C TYR A 105 14.97 26.51 1.93
N ASP A 106 16.01 27.27 2.26
CA ASP A 106 17.21 26.85 2.98
C ASP A 106 17.19 27.24 4.47
N ALA A 107 16.13 27.89 4.95
CA ALA A 107 16.02 28.31 6.34
C ALA A 107 16.07 27.10 7.29
N ARG A 108 16.99 27.15 8.25
CA ARG A 108 17.07 26.15 9.32
C ARG A 108 16.10 26.49 10.44
N ILE A 109 15.53 25.45 11.04
CA ILE A 109 14.53 25.60 12.10
C ILE A 109 14.88 24.76 13.32
N ARG A 110 14.26 25.07 14.45
CA ARG A 110 14.13 24.18 15.61
C ARG A 110 12.66 23.81 15.75
N LEU A 111 12.40 22.52 15.91
CA LEU A 111 11.06 22.00 16.11
C LEU A 111 10.79 21.79 17.60
N VAL A 112 9.62 22.23 18.05
CA VAL A 112 9.08 21.85 19.34
C VAL A 112 7.78 21.09 19.09
N ILE A 113 7.72 19.86 19.56
CA ILE A 113 6.66 18.90 19.28
C ILE A 113 6.03 18.49 20.61
N ALA A 114 4.71 18.63 20.71
CA ALA A 114 3.94 18.17 21.85
C ALA A 114 2.81 17.25 21.39
N THR A 115 2.72 16.06 21.98
CA THR A 115 1.63 15.13 21.73
C THR A 115 1.34 14.34 23.00
N ASN A 116 0.05 14.05 23.24
CA ASN A 116 -0.36 13.16 24.33
C ASN A 116 -0.38 11.68 23.88
N ASP A 117 -0.12 11.43 22.59
CA ASP A 117 -0.09 10.08 22.05
C ASP A 117 1.34 9.51 22.13
N ALA A 118 1.53 8.52 23.00
CA ALA A 118 2.83 7.91 23.23
C ALA A 118 3.34 7.12 22.01
N VAL A 119 2.44 6.54 21.23
CA VAL A 119 2.79 5.74 20.04
C VAL A 119 3.25 6.66 18.93
N LEU A 120 2.55 7.78 18.71
CA LEU A 120 2.99 8.80 17.77
C LEU A 120 4.34 9.39 18.19
N LYS A 121 4.52 9.69 19.47
CA LYS A 121 5.78 10.23 19.99
C LYS A 121 6.96 9.29 19.71
N ASP A 122 6.82 8.01 20.02
CA ASP A 122 7.86 7.00 19.78
C ASP A 122 8.20 6.91 18.28
N ALA A 123 7.19 6.92 17.42
CA ALA A 123 7.39 6.94 15.97
C ALA A 123 8.18 8.19 15.50
N LEU A 124 7.79 9.39 15.96
CA LEU A 124 8.50 10.62 15.59
C LEU A 124 9.95 10.63 16.07
N GLN A 125 10.20 10.13 17.29
CA GLN A 125 11.55 10.00 17.84
C GLN A 125 12.39 8.99 17.05
N ARG A 126 11.79 7.84 16.67
CA ARG A 126 12.45 6.82 15.87
C ARG A 126 12.89 7.35 14.49
N PHE A 127 12.07 8.19 13.87
CA PHE A 127 12.31 8.77 12.55
C PHE A 127 12.87 10.21 12.60
N GLU A 128 13.36 10.67 13.75
CA GLU A 128 13.78 12.06 13.95
C GLU A 128 14.82 12.53 12.94
N ASN A 129 15.81 11.69 12.62
CA ASN A 129 16.85 12.03 11.65
C ASN A 129 16.28 12.28 10.24
N VAL A 130 15.29 11.48 9.83
CA VAL A 130 14.61 11.64 8.54
C VAL A 130 13.79 12.92 8.55
N ILE A 131 13.03 13.15 9.62
CA ILE A 131 12.22 14.35 9.80
C ILE A 131 13.11 15.60 9.74
N ALA A 132 14.18 15.63 10.55
CA ALA A 132 15.09 16.76 10.65
C ALA A 132 15.81 17.05 9.32
N GLY A 133 16.22 16.00 8.60
CA GLY A 133 16.84 16.13 7.28
C GLY A 133 15.89 16.75 6.25
N GLU A 134 14.67 16.23 6.15
CA GLU A 134 13.68 16.69 5.17
C GLU A 134 13.19 18.12 5.44
N VAL A 135 13.06 18.52 6.71
CA VAL A 135 12.51 19.83 7.10
C VAL A 135 13.57 20.85 7.52
N LEU A 136 14.85 20.56 7.31
CA LEU A 136 16.00 21.38 7.72
C LEU A 136 15.98 21.76 9.22
N ALA A 137 15.54 20.83 10.08
CA ALA A 137 15.57 21.04 11.52
C ALA A 137 16.99 20.82 12.06
N SER A 138 17.45 21.77 12.87
CA SER A 138 18.71 21.70 13.62
C SER A 138 18.55 20.98 14.96
N ALA A 139 17.33 20.95 15.50
CA ALA A 139 16.97 20.23 16.72
C ALA A 139 15.47 19.94 16.76
N CYS A 140 15.11 18.81 17.38
CA CYS A 140 13.74 18.43 17.71
C CYS A 140 13.62 18.31 19.23
N ALA A 141 12.73 19.08 19.84
CA ALA A 141 12.40 18.99 21.25
C ALA A 141 11.00 18.41 21.42
N TYR A 142 10.86 17.43 22.31
CA TYR A 142 9.58 16.82 22.65
C TYR A 142 9.10 17.31 24.01
N ASP A 143 7.78 17.28 24.22
CA ASP A 143 7.10 17.73 25.45
C ASP A 143 7.36 19.20 25.80
N GLY A 144 7.68 20.02 24.79
CA GLY A 144 7.81 21.45 24.99
C GLY A 144 6.45 22.15 25.16
N PRO A 145 6.46 23.40 25.67
CA PRO A 145 5.22 24.14 25.87
C PRO A 145 4.51 24.39 24.54
N VAL A 146 3.21 24.11 24.50
CA VAL A 146 2.34 24.50 23.40
C VAL A 146 2.11 26.01 23.51
N THR A 147 2.61 26.75 22.52
CA THR A 147 2.46 28.21 22.45
C THR A 147 1.31 28.60 21.53
N GLU A 148 0.91 29.87 21.53
CA GLU A 148 -0.16 30.37 20.66
C GLU A 148 0.10 30.17 19.16
N ASN A 149 1.38 30.15 18.75
CA ASN A 149 1.80 29.90 17.37
C ASN A 149 1.89 28.42 17.01
N ALA A 150 1.50 27.51 17.91
CA ALA A 150 1.56 26.08 17.64
C ALA A 150 0.46 25.70 16.67
N ARG A 151 0.83 24.96 15.62
CA ARG A 151 -0.13 24.37 14.70
C ARG A 151 -0.36 22.92 15.04
N GLU A 152 -1.63 22.51 15.03
CA GLU A 152 -1.99 21.10 15.15
C GLU A 152 -1.76 20.38 13.81
N VAL A 153 -1.02 19.29 13.86
CA VAL A 153 -0.87 18.31 12.78
C VAL A 153 -1.62 17.05 13.22
N ASN A 154 -2.54 16.58 12.38
CA ASN A 154 -3.30 15.35 12.60
C ASN A 154 -2.69 14.24 11.73
N ILE A 155 -2.32 13.14 12.36
CA ILE A 155 -1.68 11.97 11.74
C ILE A 155 -2.47 10.76 12.17
N ASP A 156 -3.23 10.19 11.24
CA ASP A 156 -4.07 9.00 11.49
C ASP A 156 -4.98 9.14 12.72
N GLY A 157 -5.54 10.34 12.95
CA GLY A 157 -6.39 10.67 14.10
C GLY A 157 -5.63 11.08 15.36
N MET A 158 -4.31 10.85 15.42
CA MET A 158 -3.44 11.29 16.52
C MET A 158 -3.01 12.74 16.29
N LYS A 159 -2.97 13.53 17.36
CA LYS A 159 -2.70 14.97 17.29
C LYS A 159 -1.30 15.29 17.82
N ALA A 160 -0.55 16.08 17.07
CA ALA A 160 0.69 16.70 17.51
C ALA A 160 0.60 18.22 17.32
N SER A 161 0.87 18.97 18.39
CA SER A 161 1.08 20.42 18.32
C SER A 161 2.53 20.69 17.97
N VAL A 162 2.76 21.49 16.93
CA VAL A 162 4.08 21.77 16.38
C VAL A 162 4.34 23.26 16.34
N ASN A 163 5.50 23.64 16.87
CA ASN A 163 6.05 24.98 16.82
C ASN A 163 7.33 24.97 16.00
N ILE A 164 7.44 25.94 15.08
CA ILE A 164 8.66 26.21 14.31
C ILE A 164 9.33 27.46 14.86
N ILE A 165 10.60 27.33 15.22
CA ILE A 165 11.44 28.46 15.62
C ILE A 165 12.55 28.58 14.58
N VAL A 166 12.61 29.70 13.86
CA VAL A 166 13.67 29.95 12.88
C VAL A 166 15.01 30.03 13.63
N ALA A 167 16.00 29.28 13.19
CA ALA A 167 17.36 29.39 13.70
C ALA A 167 18.06 30.56 12.99
N GLU A 168 18.85 31.33 13.75
CA GLU A 168 19.73 32.37 13.19
C GLU A 168 20.84 31.79 12.30
#